data_AF-X0WBK2-F1
#
_entry.id   AF-X0WBK2-F1
#
_cell.length_a   1.000
_cell.length_b   1.000
_cell.length_c   1.000
_cell.angle_alpha   90.00
_cell.angle_beta   90.00
_cell.angle_gamma   90.00
#
_symmetry.space_group_name_H-M   'P 1'
#
loop_
_entity.id
_entity.type
_entity.pdbx_description
1 polymer ?
#
loop_
_entity_poly.entity_id
_entity_poly.type
_entity_poly.pdbx_seq_one_letter_code
_entity_poly.pdbx_strand_id
1 'polypeptide(L)'
;LAAQNESLVYKIITARVIDRVTSGDPDEPVLRLVLEDLGEIMHERTFSKEYAMATQISSIVDAVSDDSLPELFHQIDATNRTLVNRFSLENVWSLLQKLAETAKFATGETGANFYVDPGGALRFKKYGAWTAATKVSDGSDGNAANILDIQVRETMKGEPKLVNDVLVVIFEEEALPRDEDSLTESVEGWSSPDPTDGGYPQSDTGDFQAGTASIHFNTTNPGTQYRMRCEFSELDISGFDS
;
A
#
# COMPACT_ATOMS: atom_id res chain seq x y z
N LEU A 1 3.78 -9.72 -34.49
CA LEU A 1 2.76 -9.26 -33.52
C LEU A 1 3.02 -7.79 -33.19
N ALA A 2 2.81 -6.93 -34.18
CA ALA A 2 2.57 -5.50 -33.98
C ALA A 2 1.65 -5.06 -35.12
N ALA A 3 0.60 -4.31 -34.81
CA ALA A 3 -0.25 -3.73 -35.85
C ALA A 3 0.51 -2.63 -36.60
N GLN A 4 0.13 -2.36 -37.85
CA GLN A 4 0.85 -1.46 -38.77
C GLN A 4 1.03 -0.01 -38.27
N ASN A 5 0.37 0.36 -37.16
CA ASN A 5 0.38 1.69 -36.54
C ASN A 5 0.94 1.70 -35.09
N GLU A 6 1.45 0.59 -34.57
CA GLU A 6 2.06 0.58 -33.23
C GLU A 6 3.50 1.10 -33.30
N SER A 7 3.70 2.30 -32.76
CA SER A 7 5.03 2.85 -32.51
C SER A 7 5.71 2.05 -31.40
N LEU A 8 6.73 1.26 -31.77
CA LEU A 8 7.55 0.40 -30.89
C LEU A 8 8.42 1.17 -29.86
N VAL A 9 8.13 2.45 -29.57
CA VAL A 9 9.12 3.33 -28.93
C VAL A 9 9.17 3.18 -27.40
N TYR A 10 8.18 2.55 -26.76
CA TYR A 10 8.15 2.42 -25.31
C TYR A 10 8.09 0.97 -24.88
N LYS A 11 9.20 0.48 -24.29
CA LYS A 11 9.18 -0.76 -23.53
C LYS A 11 8.33 -0.54 -22.27
N ILE A 12 7.31 -1.36 -22.08
CA ILE A 12 6.42 -1.31 -20.89
C ILE A 12 6.91 -2.28 -19.82
N ILE A 13 7.47 -3.41 -20.23
CA ILE A 13 8.06 -4.43 -19.35
C ILE A 13 9.19 -5.17 -20.09
N THR A 14 10.19 -5.61 -19.34
CA THR A 14 11.11 -6.67 -19.76
C THR A 14 10.85 -7.88 -18.86
N ALA A 15 10.52 -9.03 -19.44
CA ALA A 15 10.02 -10.18 -18.70
C ALA A 15 10.60 -11.49 -19.24
N ARG A 16 10.60 -12.52 -18.39
CA ARG A 16 10.92 -13.91 -18.78
C ARG A 16 9.65 -14.72 -18.96
N VAL A 17 9.56 -15.51 -20.01
CA VAL A 17 8.47 -16.48 -20.17
C VAL A 17 8.73 -17.65 -19.24
N ILE A 18 7.78 -17.94 -18.35
CA ILE A 18 7.88 -19.03 -17.37
C ILE A 18 6.98 -20.20 -17.72
N ASP A 19 5.90 -19.97 -18.47
CA ASP A 19 5.01 -21.03 -18.90
C ASP A 19 4.36 -20.68 -20.25
N ARG A 20 3.91 -21.74 -20.93
CA ARG A 20 3.23 -21.68 -22.22
C ARG A 20 2.04 -22.62 -22.20
N VAL A 21 0.86 -22.05 -22.35
CA VAL A 21 -0.39 -22.79 -22.46
C VAL A 21 -0.93 -22.68 -23.88
N THR A 22 -1.07 -23.82 -24.55
CA THR A 22 -1.76 -23.93 -25.85
C THR A 22 -3.10 -24.62 -25.67
N SER A 23 -4.16 -24.01 -26.17
CA SER A 23 -5.53 -24.51 -26.04
C SER A 23 -6.38 -24.10 -27.25
N GLY A 24 -7.66 -24.44 -27.26
CA GLY A 24 -8.61 -24.05 -28.31
C GLY A 24 -8.82 -25.12 -29.37
N ASP A 25 -9.87 -24.93 -30.17
CA ASP A 25 -10.22 -25.83 -31.27
C ASP A 25 -9.24 -25.67 -32.44
N PRO A 26 -9.14 -26.65 -33.36
CA PRO A 26 -8.24 -26.56 -34.51
C PRO A 26 -8.43 -25.30 -35.37
N ASP A 27 -9.66 -24.79 -35.42
CA ASP A 27 -10.01 -23.58 -36.19
C ASP A 27 -9.78 -22.28 -35.39
N GLU A 28 -9.62 -22.36 -34.06
CA GLU A 28 -9.38 -21.22 -33.17
C GLU A 28 -8.31 -21.54 -32.10
N PRO A 29 -7.04 -21.74 -32.50
CA PRO A 29 -5.98 -22.04 -31.56
C PRO A 29 -5.63 -20.79 -30.72
N VAL A 30 -5.52 -21.00 -29.41
CA VAL A 30 -5.12 -20.00 -28.42
C VAL A 30 -3.74 -20.33 -27.88
N LEU A 31 -2.85 -19.33 -27.87
CA LEU A 31 -1.56 -19.37 -27.20
C LEU A 31 -1.54 -18.34 -26.09
N ARG A 32 -1.26 -18.77 -24.87
CA ARG A 32 -1.01 -17.90 -23.71
C ARG A 32 0.41 -18.12 -23.23
N LEU A 33 1.14 -17.02 -23.05
CA LEU A 33 2.44 -17.00 -22.40
C LEU A 33 2.23 -16.44 -21.00
N VAL A 34 2.75 -17.15 -20.00
CA VAL A 34 2.81 -16.65 -18.63
C VAL A 34 4.22 -16.12 -18.43
N LEU A 35 4.33 -14.89 -17.94
CA LEU A 35 5.59 -14.19 -17.79
C LEU A 35 5.74 -13.65 -16.38
N GLU A 36 6.99 -13.48 -15.99
CA GLU A 36 7.41 -12.78 -14.78
C GLU A 36 8.26 -11.57 -15.17
N ASP A 37 8.10 -10.47 -14.43
CA ASP A 37 9.02 -9.33 -14.55
C ASP A 37 10.46 -9.81 -14.35
N LEU A 38 11.40 -9.23 -15.09
CA LEU A 38 12.79 -9.66 -15.01
C LEU A 38 13.39 -9.44 -13.61
N GLY A 39 12.82 -8.56 -12.78
CA GLY A 39 13.20 -8.37 -11.39
C GLY A 39 12.92 -9.57 -10.49
N GLU A 40 12.01 -10.49 -10.86
CA GLU A 40 11.69 -11.68 -10.05
C GLU A 40 12.90 -12.59 -9.82
N ILE A 41 13.90 -12.55 -10.72
CA ILE A 41 15.15 -13.29 -10.55
C ILE A 41 15.86 -12.93 -9.23
N MET A 42 15.67 -11.73 -8.68
CA MET A 42 16.27 -11.30 -7.41
C MET A 42 15.76 -12.11 -6.22
N HIS A 43 14.57 -12.69 -6.31
CA HIS A 43 14.02 -13.57 -5.27
C HIS A 43 14.65 -14.97 -5.28
N GLU A 44 15.17 -15.41 -6.41
CA GLU A 44 15.73 -16.76 -6.60
C GLU A 44 17.24 -16.84 -6.35
N ARG A 45 17.93 -15.70 -6.44
CA ARG A 45 19.40 -15.64 -6.45
C ARG A 45 19.94 -15.30 -5.07
N THR A 46 21.21 -15.68 -4.87
CA THR A 46 21.96 -15.38 -3.65
C THR A 46 23.30 -14.74 -3.97
N PHE A 47 23.78 -13.88 -3.09
CA PHE A 47 25.07 -13.22 -3.18
C PHE A 47 26.01 -13.67 -2.07
N SER A 48 27.28 -13.91 -2.42
CA SER A 48 28.35 -14.22 -1.47
C SER A 48 29.61 -13.45 -1.82
N LYS A 49 30.10 -12.64 -0.89
CA LYS A 49 31.34 -11.86 -1.07
C LYS A 49 31.87 -11.38 0.27
N GLU A 50 33.18 -11.39 0.42
CA GLU A 50 33.86 -10.81 1.58
C GLU A 50 34.70 -9.63 1.12
N TYR A 51 34.50 -8.48 1.74
CA TYR A 51 35.24 -7.26 1.42
C TYR A 51 36.39 -7.08 2.42
N ALA A 52 37.60 -6.90 1.90
CA ALA A 52 38.80 -6.70 2.71
C ALA A 52 38.80 -5.35 3.47
N MET A 53 37.99 -4.39 3.02
CA MET A 53 37.88 -3.06 3.62
C MET A 53 36.45 -2.52 3.54
N ALA A 54 36.20 -1.42 4.26
CA ALA A 54 34.92 -0.74 4.21
C ALA A 54 34.60 -0.31 2.77
N THR A 55 33.51 -0.82 2.20
CA THR A 55 33.13 -0.64 0.80
C THR A 55 31.84 0.15 0.72
N GLN A 56 31.72 1.06 -0.26
CA GLN A 56 30.51 1.85 -0.45
C GLN A 56 29.32 0.96 -0.81
N ILE A 57 28.13 1.29 -0.30
CA ILE A 57 26.91 0.54 -0.59
C ILE A 57 26.67 0.43 -2.10
N SER A 58 26.84 1.51 -2.85
CA SER A 58 26.71 1.52 -4.31
C SER A 58 27.64 0.50 -4.98
N SER A 59 28.90 0.39 -4.53
CA SER A 59 29.83 -0.61 -5.07
C SER A 59 29.49 -2.04 -4.65
N ILE A 60 28.82 -2.22 -3.51
CA ILE A 60 28.27 -3.52 -3.11
C ILE A 60 27.09 -3.89 -4.03
N VAL A 61 26.20 -2.94 -4.31
CA VAL A 61 25.06 -3.14 -5.22
C VAL A 61 25.54 -3.41 -6.65
N ASP A 62 26.57 -2.70 -7.13
CA ASP A 62 27.22 -2.98 -8.42
C ASP A 62 27.70 -4.44 -8.47
N ALA A 63 28.42 -4.87 -7.43
CA ALA A 63 28.91 -6.26 -7.34
C ALA A 63 27.78 -7.29 -7.28
N VAL A 64 26.67 -7.00 -6.59
CA VAL A 64 25.48 -7.86 -6.59
C VAL A 64 24.91 -7.98 -8.00
N SER A 65 24.80 -6.86 -8.72
CA SER A 65 24.31 -6.86 -10.10
C SER A 65 25.20 -7.70 -11.01
N ASP A 66 26.51 -7.50 -10.96
CA ASP A 66 27.46 -8.18 -11.84
C ASP A 66 27.57 -9.67 -11.52
N ASP A 67 27.64 -10.04 -10.23
CA ASP A 67 27.92 -11.41 -9.81
C ASP A 67 26.65 -12.28 -9.78
N SER A 68 25.48 -11.70 -9.49
CA SER A 68 24.24 -12.45 -9.23
C SER A 68 23.09 -12.19 -10.21
N LEU A 69 23.16 -11.10 -10.99
CA LEU A 69 22.09 -10.66 -11.90
C LEU A 69 22.63 -10.32 -13.31
N PRO A 70 23.38 -11.23 -13.97
CA PRO A 70 24.04 -10.94 -15.25
C PRO A 70 23.08 -10.59 -16.39
N GLU A 71 21.78 -10.89 -16.24
CA GLU A 71 20.72 -10.57 -17.19
C GLU A 71 20.30 -9.08 -17.13
N LEU A 72 20.64 -8.36 -16.06
CA LEU A 72 20.26 -6.97 -15.85
C LEU A 72 21.40 -6.02 -16.22
N PHE A 73 21.03 -4.88 -16.78
CA PHE A 73 21.90 -3.69 -16.76
C PHE A 73 21.82 -3.05 -15.38
N HIS A 74 22.80 -2.23 -14.99
CA HIS A 74 22.72 -1.49 -13.72
C HIS A 74 22.81 0.02 -13.92
N GLN A 75 21.99 0.75 -13.15
CA GLN A 75 22.08 2.19 -13.02
C GLN A 75 21.95 2.58 -11.55
N ILE A 76 23.08 2.63 -10.87
CA ILE A 76 23.19 2.78 -9.42
C ILE A 76 23.70 4.19 -9.09
N ASP A 77 22.98 4.88 -8.21
CA ASP A 77 23.42 6.18 -7.72
C ASP A 77 24.56 6.00 -6.71
N ALA A 78 25.57 6.87 -6.78
CA ALA A 78 26.69 6.84 -5.85
C ALA A 78 26.22 7.11 -4.40
N THR A 79 26.65 6.25 -3.49
CA THR A 79 26.35 6.37 -2.05
C THR A 79 27.59 6.79 -1.26
N ASN A 80 27.38 7.46 -0.13
CA ASN A 80 28.45 7.90 0.76
C ASN A 80 28.73 6.92 1.91
N ARG A 81 27.77 6.06 2.24
CA ARG A 81 27.93 5.12 3.36
C ARG A 81 28.77 3.92 2.94
N THR A 82 29.77 3.59 3.74
CA THR A 82 30.56 2.37 3.61
C THR A 82 30.18 1.34 4.67
N LEU A 83 30.36 0.07 4.34
CA LEU A 83 30.15 -1.07 5.23
C LEU A 83 31.36 -2.01 5.11
N VAL A 84 31.86 -2.48 6.26
CA VAL A 84 32.77 -3.64 6.29
C VAL A 84 31.86 -4.86 6.44
N ASN A 85 31.78 -5.71 5.43
CA ASN A 85 30.86 -6.84 5.48
C ASN A 85 31.37 -8.08 4.74
N ARG A 86 30.87 -9.21 5.23
CA ARG A 86 30.91 -10.51 4.58
C ARG A 86 29.47 -10.94 4.35
N PHE A 87 29.13 -11.20 3.10
CA PHE A 87 27.86 -11.73 2.68
C PHE A 87 28.04 -13.22 2.35
N SER A 88 27.14 -14.06 2.83
CA SER A 88 27.24 -15.51 2.66
C SER A 88 25.86 -16.07 2.34
N LEU A 89 25.63 -16.40 1.07
CA LEU A 89 24.37 -16.91 0.54
C LEU A 89 23.16 -16.02 0.92
N GLU A 90 23.37 -14.70 0.97
CA GLU A 90 22.27 -13.76 1.22
C GLU A 90 21.35 -13.71 0.00
N ASN A 91 20.05 -13.85 0.20
CA ASN A 91 19.08 -13.63 -0.87
C ASN A 91 19.22 -12.21 -1.44
N VAL A 92 19.26 -12.09 -2.76
CA VAL A 92 19.57 -10.83 -3.45
C VAL A 92 18.53 -9.76 -3.15
N TRP A 93 17.24 -10.06 -3.28
CA TRP A 93 16.16 -9.11 -2.95
C TRP A 93 16.29 -8.59 -1.51
N SER A 94 16.39 -9.51 -0.55
CA SER A 94 16.46 -9.18 0.87
C SER A 94 17.72 -8.35 1.21
N LEU A 95 18.84 -8.65 0.55
CA LEU A 95 20.08 -7.89 0.69
C LEU A 95 19.92 -6.47 0.13
N LEU A 96 19.39 -6.33 -1.09
CA LEU A 96 19.16 -5.02 -1.71
C LEU A 96 18.22 -4.16 -0.87
N GLN A 97 17.19 -4.75 -0.26
CA GLN A 97 16.31 -4.06 0.68
C GLN A 97 17.06 -3.51 1.89
N LYS A 98 17.86 -4.35 2.58
CA LYS A 98 18.71 -3.91 3.71
C LYS A 98 19.69 -2.81 3.32
N LEU A 99 20.30 -2.93 2.13
CA LEU A 99 21.23 -1.92 1.61
C LEU A 99 20.51 -0.62 1.26
N ALA A 100 19.32 -0.71 0.68
CA ALA A 100 18.48 0.44 0.34
C ALA A 100 18.06 1.21 1.59
N GLU A 101 17.58 0.54 2.63
CA GLU A 101 17.18 1.16 3.91
C GLU A 101 18.35 1.88 4.61
N THR A 102 19.57 1.38 4.44
CA THR A 102 20.76 1.93 5.11
C THR A 102 21.54 2.94 4.27
N ALA A 103 21.20 3.10 2.99
CA ALA A 103 21.89 3.99 2.06
C ALA A 103 21.87 5.45 2.54
N LYS A 104 22.96 6.16 2.27
CA LYS A 104 23.06 7.61 2.43
C LYS A 104 23.72 8.21 1.20
N PHE A 105 23.18 9.32 0.72
CA PHE A 105 23.66 10.00 -0.47
C PHE A 105 24.47 11.26 -0.10
N ALA A 106 25.30 11.74 -1.03
CA ALA A 106 26.09 12.96 -0.84
C ALA A 106 25.24 14.20 -0.64
N THR A 107 24.03 14.20 -1.18
CA THR A 107 23.04 15.28 -1.06
C THR A 107 22.26 15.23 0.27
N GLY A 108 22.52 14.24 1.14
CA GLY A 108 21.98 14.16 2.50
C GLY A 108 20.77 13.24 2.68
N GLU A 109 20.15 12.78 1.59
CA GLU A 109 19.02 11.86 1.63
C GLU A 109 19.44 10.50 2.22
N THR A 110 18.53 9.92 3.01
CA THR A 110 18.69 8.59 3.61
C THR A 110 17.67 7.63 3.02
N GLY A 111 18.12 6.44 2.69
CA GLY A 111 17.32 5.41 2.05
C GLY A 111 17.29 5.54 0.53
N ALA A 112 17.06 4.42 -0.15
CA ALA A 112 16.97 4.32 -1.60
C ALA A 112 15.73 3.53 -2.04
N ASN A 113 15.29 3.75 -3.27
CA ASN A 113 14.43 2.84 -4.01
C ASN A 113 15.31 1.92 -4.86
N PHE A 114 14.92 0.65 -4.95
CA PHE A 114 15.43 -0.23 -5.99
C PHE A 114 14.30 -0.95 -6.72
N TYR A 115 14.48 -1.14 -8.03
CA TYR A 115 13.50 -1.77 -8.92
C TYR A 115 14.15 -2.10 -10.26
N VAL A 116 13.55 -2.99 -11.04
CA VAL A 116 13.92 -3.21 -12.44
C VAL A 116 13.02 -2.36 -13.32
N ASP A 117 13.62 -1.58 -14.22
CA ASP A 117 12.85 -0.77 -15.15
C ASP A 117 12.40 -1.57 -16.38
N PRO A 118 11.46 -1.04 -17.19
CA PRO A 118 11.03 -1.69 -18.43
C PRO A 118 12.15 -1.95 -19.45
N GLY A 119 13.31 -1.32 -19.29
CA GLY A 119 14.51 -1.55 -20.10
C GLY A 119 15.35 -2.74 -19.65
N GLY A 120 15.02 -3.37 -18.52
CA GLY A 120 15.80 -4.45 -17.91
C GLY A 120 16.98 -3.95 -17.08
N ALA A 121 16.94 -2.70 -16.59
CA ALA A 121 17.98 -2.16 -15.73
C ALA A 121 17.59 -2.19 -14.25
N LEU A 122 18.44 -2.76 -13.40
CA LEU A 122 18.40 -2.57 -11.96
C LEU A 122 18.69 -1.10 -11.64
N ARG A 123 17.68 -0.42 -11.09
CA ARG A 123 17.77 0.92 -10.54
C ARG A 123 18.06 0.82 -9.06
N PHE A 124 19.04 1.57 -8.58
CA PHE A 124 19.23 1.83 -7.15
C PHE A 124 19.39 3.34 -6.99
N LYS A 125 18.30 4.00 -6.64
CA LYS A 125 18.14 5.46 -6.77
C LYS A 125 17.72 6.07 -5.45
N LYS A 126 18.19 7.29 -5.18
CA LYS A 126 17.69 8.05 -4.04
C LYS A 126 16.19 8.30 -4.15
N TYR A 127 15.51 8.46 -3.01
CA TYR A 127 14.10 8.84 -3.02
C TYR A 127 13.87 10.15 -3.76
N GLY A 128 12.78 10.24 -4.52
CA GLY A 128 12.44 11.43 -5.31
C GLY A 128 13.39 11.73 -6.47
N ALA A 129 14.22 10.77 -6.89
CA ALA A 129 15.13 10.96 -8.04
C ALA A 129 14.40 11.24 -9.37
N TRP A 130 13.12 10.92 -9.48
CA TRP A 130 12.31 11.16 -10.67
C TRP A 130 11.15 12.10 -10.37
N THR A 131 10.95 13.04 -11.28
CA THR A 131 9.81 13.96 -11.28
C THR A 131 8.99 13.71 -12.53
N ALA A 132 7.69 13.45 -12.36
CA ALA A 132 6.76 13.35 -13.47
C ALA A 132 6.69 14.69 -14.22
N ALA A 133 6.83 14.64 -15.56
CA ALA A 133 6.63 15.82 -16.39
C ALA A 133 5.17 16.28 -16.36
N THR A 134 4.23 15.33 -16.30
CA THR A 134 2.80 15.61 -16.18
C THR A 134 2.41 15.66 -14.72
N LYS A 135 1.79 16.77 -14.31
CA LYS A 135 1.18 16.90 -12.99
C LYS A 135 -0.15 16.16 -12.96
N VAL A 136 -0.43 15.48 -11.86
CA VAL A 136 -1.75 14.92 -11.57
C VAL A 136 -2.59 16.05 -10.95
N SER A 137 -3.75 16.36 -11.54
CA SER A 137 -4.58 17.51 -11.17
C SER A 137 -6.07 17.20 -11.31
N ASP A 138 -6.86 17.71 -10.36
CA ASP A 138 -8.32 17.74 -10.38
C ASP A 138 -8.88 19.03 -11.04
N GLY A 139 -8.02 19.94 -11.47
CA GLY A 139 -8.35 21.25 -12.03
C GLY A 139 -8.40 22.41 -11.04
N SER A 140 -8.37 22.16 -9.73
CA SER A 140 -8.45 23.21 -8.69
C SER A 140 -7.16 24.04 -8.57
N ASP A 141 -6.04 23.47 -9.02
CA ASP A 141 -4.70 24.07 -9.01
C ASP A 141 -4.39 24.87 -10.29
N GLY A 142 -5.39 25.07 -11.16
CA GLY A 142 -5.26 25.79 -12.43
C GLY A 142 -4.61 24.98 -13.57
N ASN A 143 -4.27 23.71 -13.35
CA ASN A 143 -3.86 22.80 -14.42
C ASN A 143 -5.08 22.11 -15.06
N ALA A 144 -4.89 21.47 -16.22
CA ALA A 144 -5.96 20.68 -16.84
C ALA A 144 -6.25 19.43 -16.00
N ALA A 145 -7.52 19.23 -15.64
CA ALA A 145 -7.95 18.06 -14.90
C ALA A 145 -7.64 16.77 -15.68
N ASN A 146 -6.96 15.83 -15.03
CA ASN A 146 -6.57 14.53 -15.61
C ASN A 146 -6.77 13.34 -14.66
N ILE A 147 -7.38 13.59 -13.50
CA ILE A 147 -7.78 12.56 -12.55
C ILE A 147 -9.15 12.02 -12.96
N LEU A 148 -9.26 10.69 -13.06
CA LEU A 148 -10.53 10.02 -13.33
C LEU A 148 -11.29 9.66 -12.05
N ASP A 149 -10.55 9.28 -11.01
CA ASP A 149 -11.08 8.90 -9.70
C ASP A 149 -10.02 9.10 -8.62
N ILE A 150 -10.43 9.38 -7.38
CA ILE A 150 -9.55 9.52 -6.22
C ILE A 150 -10.09 8.66 -5.08
N GLN A 151 -9.27 7.72 -4.64
CA GLN A 151 -9.49 7.02 -3.38
C GLN A 151 -8.45 7.47 -2.35
N VAL A 152 -8.92 8.02 -1.23
CA VAL A 152 -8.07 8.34 -0.08
C VAL A 152 -8.24 7.26 0.97
N ARG A 153 -7.13 6.65 1.39
CA ARG A 153 -7.09 5.70 2.49
C ARG A 153 -6.18 6.23 3.58
N GLU A 154 -6.78 6.56 4.72
CA GLU A 154 -6.05 6.88 5.95
C GLU A 154 -6.18 5.71 6.92
N THR A 155 -5.07 5.28 7.52
CA THR A 155 -5.07 4.19 8.49
C THR A 155 -4.25 4.56 9.71
N MET A 156 -4.82 4.34 10.90
CA MET A 156 -4.11 4.46 12.17
C MET A 156 -3.43 3.14 12.59
N LYS A 157 -3.52 2.09 11.74
CA LYS A 157 -2.88 0.81 12.04
C LYS A 157 -1.41 0.87 11.62
N GLY A 158 -0.54 0.46 12.53
CA GLY A 158 0.88 0.23 12.22
C GLY A 158 1.07 -0.95 11.27
N GLU A 159 2.32 -1.14 10.83
CA GLU A 159 2.76 -2.34 10.13
C GLU A 159 3.71 -3.16 11.00
N PRO A 160 3.45 -4.46 11.22
CA PRO A 160 2.28 -5.23 10.76
C PRO A 160 0.99 -4.82 11.48
N LYS A 161 -0.15 -4.94 10.79
CA LYS A 161 -1.47 -4.56 11.32
C LYS A 161 -1.87 -5.46 12.48
N LEU A 162 -2.25 -4.86 13.60
CA LEU A 162 -2.95 -5.58 14.67
C LEU A 162 -4.35 -5.98 14.18
N VAL A 163 -4.68 -7.27 14.29
CA VAL A 163 -5.92 -7.86 13.77
C VAL A 163 -7.08 -7.53 14.71
N ASN A 164 -7.78 -6.43 14.40
CA ASN A 164 -9.06 -6.00 14.97
C ASN A 164 -9.66 -5.05 13.94
N ASP A 165 -10.11 -5.58 12.80
CA ASP A 165 -10.75 -4.80 11.73
C ASP A 165 -12.26 -4.95 11.86
N VAL A 166 -12.96 -3.83 12.08
CA VAL A 166 -14.41 -3.72 11.90
C VAL A 166 -14.61 -2.88 10.64
N LEU A 167 -15.21 -3.47 9.61
CA LEU A 167 -15.51 -2.80 8.36
C LEU A 167 -16.93 -2.22 8.43
N VAL A 168 -17.04 -0.90 8.37
CA VAL A 168 -18.31 -0.20 8.18
C VAL A 168 -18.32 0.31 6.75
N VAL A 169 -19.27 -0.15 5.94
CA VAL A 169 -19.47 0.33 4.57
C VAL A 169 -20.76 1.14 4.55
N ILE A 170 -20.67 2.41 4.17
CA ILE A 170 -21.81 3.30 4.03
C ILE A 170 -21.98 3.57 2.54
N PHE A 171 -23.17 3.27 2.02
CA PHE A 171 -23.57 3.66 0.68
C PHE A 171 -24.73 4.64 0.81
N GLU A 172 -24.76 5.68 -0.03
CA GLU A 172 -25.99 6.41 -0.29
C GLU A 172 -26.85 5.54 -1.22
N GLU A 173 -27.87 4.90 -0.66
CA GLU A 173 -28.93 4.27 -1.44
C GLU A 173 -30.17 5.17 -1.39
N GLU A 174 -30.58 5.71 -2.54
CA GLU A 174 -31.95 6.22 -2.70
C GLU A 174 -32.90 5.03 -2.85
N ALA A 175 -33.24 4.39 -1.73
CA ALA A 175 -34.29 3.39 -1.67
C ALA A 175 -35.48 3.92 -0.87
N LEU A 176 -36.69 3.73 -1.41
CA LEU A 176 -37.91 3.80 -0.61
C LEU A 176 -37.82 2.74 0.48
N PRO A 177 -38.06 3.07 1.76
CA PRO A 177 -37.88 2.11 2.85
C PRO A 177 -38.76 0.89 2.62
N ARG A 178 -38.12 -0.25 2.35
CA ARG A 178 -38.74 -1.58 2.44
C ARG A 178 -38.30 -2.18 3.75
N ASP A 179 -39.25 -2.27 4.66
CA ASP A 179 -39.13 -2.93 5.96
C ASP A 179 -39.08 -4.46 5.72
N GLU A 180 -37.89 -4.99 5.40
CA GLU A 180 -37.65 -6.43 5.22
C GLU A 180 -36.38 -6.91 5.96
N ASP A 181 -36.07 -6.29 7.10
CA ASP A 181 -34.93 -6.66 7.97
C ASP A 181 -35.45 -7.00 9.38
N SER A 182 -35.26 -8.25 9.80
CA SER A 182 -35.59 -8.76 11.13
C SER A 182 -34.40 -8.69 12.10
N LEU A 183 -33.42 -7.80 11.89
CA LEU A 183 -32.16 -7.75 12.65
C LEU A 183 -32.17 -6.72 13.80
N THR A 184 -33.30 -6.06 14.08
CA THR A 184 -33.36 -5.00 15.12
C THR A 184 -34.29 -5.26 16.30
N GLU A 185 -34.72 -6.50 16.57
CA GLU A 185 -35.51 -6.80 17.76
C GLU A 185 -34.95 -7.93 18.64
N SER A 186 -34.18 -7.56 19.68
CA SER A 186 -34.35 -8.18 21.00
C SER A 186 -33.85 -7.25 22.12
N VAL A 187 -34.65 -7.16 23.17
CA VAL A 187 -34.64 -6.15 24.24
C VAL A 187 -33.73 -6.52 25.43
N GLU A 188 -32.72 -7.36 25.23
CA GLU A 188 -31.70 -7.62 26.26
C GLU A 188 -30.30 -7.56 25.66
N GLY A 189 -29.66 -6.38 25.76
CA GLY A 189 -28.20 -6.27 25.57
C GLY A 189 -27.68 -5.15 24.66
N TRP A 190 -28.54 -4.30 24.07
CA TRP A 190 -28.09 -3.16 23.26
C TRP A 190 -28.13 -1.84 24.04
N SER A 191 -27.03 -1.08 23.99
CA SER A 191 -26.89 0.23 24.62
C SER A 191 -27.43 1.34 23.71
N SER A 192 -28.73 1.64 23.82
CA SER A 192 -29.26 2.97 23.49
C SER A 192 -28.94 3.92 24.65
N PRO A 193 -28.60 5.20 24.43
CA PRO A 193 -28.21 6.11 25.50
C PRO A 193 -29.36 6.34 26.51
N ASP A 194 -28.97 6.49 27.78
CA ASP A 194 -29.85 6.72 28.93
C ASP A 194 -30.69 8.00 28.74
N PRO A 195 -32.02 7.93 28.86
CA PRO A 195 -32.92 9.08 28.68
C PRO A 195 -32.84 10.16 29.78
N THR A 196 -32.01 9.98 30.81
CA THR A 196 -31.88 10.93 31.93
C THR A 196 -30.63 11.82 31.87
N ASP A 197 -29.77 11.68 30.86
CA ASP A 197 -28.53 12.46 30.74
C ASP A 197 -28.80 13.91 30.27
N GLY A 198 -28.10 14.90 30.85
CA GLY A 198 -28.38 16.34 30.65
C GLY A 198 -28.08 16.88 29.25
N GLY A 199 -27.53 16.05 28.36
CA GLY A 199 -27.33 16.31 26.93
C GLY A 199 -28.31 15.56 26.02
N TYR A 200 -29.39 15.00 26.57
CA TYR A 200 -30.36 14.20 25.82
C TYR A 200 -31.07 15.02 24.72
N PRO A 201 -31.26 14.48 23.51
CA PRO A 201 -31.95 15.18 22.44
C PRO A 201 -33.36 15.60 22.87
N GLN A 202 -33.72 16.86 22.67
CA GLN A 202 -35.07 17.39 22.91
C GLN A 202 -35.73 17.72 21.56
N SER A 203 -37.02 17.44 21.43
CA SER A 203 -37.78 17.67 20.20
C SER A 203 -37.95 19.17 19.91
N ASP A 204 -37.71 19.58 18.67
CA ASP A 204 -38.16 20.88 18.15
C ASP A 204 -39.64 20.81 17.75
N THR A 205 -40.37 21.89 17.97
CA THR A 205 -41.83 22.01 17.76
C THR A 205 -42.22 22.51 16.36
N GLY A 206 -41.23 22.77 15.49
CA GLY A 206 -41.44 23.35 14.17
C GLY A 206 -41.87 22.39 13.05
N ASP A 207 -41.54 21.10 13.16
CA ASP A 207 -41.75 20.13 12.07
C ASP A 207 -42.78 19.04 12.41
N PHE A 208 -43.56 18.63 11.41
CA PHE A 208 -44.62 17.62 11.57
C PHE A 208 -44.03 16.22 11.77
N GLN A 209 -44.26 15.66 12.95
CA GLN A 209 -43.81 14.33 13.35
C GLN A 209 -44.60 13.22 12.61
N ALA A 210 -43.89 12.36 11.88
CA ALA A 210 -44.47 11.18 11.23
C ALA A 210 -44.25 9.93 12.11
N GLY A 211 -45.23 9.62 12.97
CA GLY A 211 -45.24 8.41 13.80
C GLY A 211 -44.27 8.43 14.99
N THR A 212 -44.20 7.30 15.72
CA THR A 212 -43.49 7.17 17.02
C THR A 212 -42.08 6.58 16.92
N ALA A 213 -41.59 6.27 15.73
CA ALA A 213 -40.33 5.55 15.50
C ALA A 213 -39.43 6.26 14.48
N SER A 214 -39.14 7.53 14.70
CA SER A 214 -38.12 8.26 13.95
C SER A 214 -37.03 8.76 14.89
N ILE A 215 -35.77 8.50 14.53
CA ILE A 215 -34.61 9.06 15.22
C ILE A 215 -34.09 10.21 14.34
N HIS A 216 -34.14 11.42 14.89
CA HIS A 216 -33.53 12.61 14.29
C HIS A 216 -32.07 12.73 14.74
N PHE A 217 -31.14 12.99 13.82
CA PHE A 217 -29.73 13.21 14.13
C PHE A 217 -29.31 14.58 13.59
N ASN A 218 -29.03 15.54 14.48
CA ASN A 218 -28.46 16.83 14.12
C ASN A 218 -26.97 16.83 14.40
N THR A 219 -26.14 17.08 13.38
CA THR A 219 -24.72 17.35 13.56
C THR A 219 -24.49 18.86 13.60
N THR A 220 -23.99 19.38 14.71
CA THR A 220 -23.37 20.71 14.73
C THR A 220 -21.87 20.54 14.89
N ASN A 221 -21.14 20.96 13.85
CA ASN A 221 -19.69 21.15 13.81
C ASN A 221 -18.84 19.85 13.71
N PRO A 222 -18.36 19.45 12.52
CA PRO A 222 -17.64 18.19 12.28
C PRO A 222 -16.15 18.27 12.71
N GLY A 223 -15.90 18.81 13.90
CA GLY A 223 -14.56 19.01 14.45
C GLY A 223 -14.15 17.93 15.44
N THR A 224 -13.34 16.99 14.95
CA THR A 224 -12.18 16.34 15.59
C THR A 224 -12.28 15.34 16.76
N GLN A 225 -13.41 15.01 17.40
CA GLN A 225 -13.39 13.91 18.40
C GLN A 225 -14.66 13.04 18.44
N TYR A 226 -14.53 11.82 17.93
CA TYR A 226 -15.36 10.70 18.39
C TYR A 226 -14.72 10.15 19.67
N ARG A 227 -15.41 10.27 20.81
CA ARG A 227 -14.98 9.61 22.06
C ARG A 227 -15.78 8.33 22.23
N MET A 228 -15.12 7.19 22.07
CA MET A 228 -15.60 5.91 22.57
C MET A 228 -15.00 5.67 23.96
N ARG A 229 -15.84 5.40 24.96
CA ARG A 229 -15.41 5.00 26.30
C ARG A 229 -15.17 3.49 26.30
N CYS A 230 -13.93 3.07 26.49
CA CYS A 230 -13.56 1.68 26.73
C CYS A 230 -13.36 1.50 28.23
N GLU A 231 -14.16 0.66 28.89
CA GLU A 231 -13.95 0.29 30.28
C GLU A 231 -13.16 -1.01 30.34
N PHE A 232 -11.96 -0.94 30.91
CA PHE A 232 -11.18 -2.13 31.25
C PHE A 232 -11.54 -2.52 32.69
N SER A 233 -11.93 -3.77 32.90
CA SER A 233 -12.07 -4.33 34.25
C SER A 233 -10.75 -4.22 35.01
N GLU A 234 -10.79 -3.80 36.26
CA GLU A 234 -9.60 -3.70 37.12
C GLU A 234 -8.89 -5.05 37.18
N LEU A 235 -7.58 -5.04 36.89
CA LEU A 235 -6.70 -6.18 37.04
C LEU A 235 -6.46 -6.39 38.54
N ASP A 236 -7.01 -7.44 39.13
CA ASP A 236 -6.70 -7.83 40.50
C ASP A 236 -5.24 -8.30 40.58
N ILE A 237 -4.39 -7.46 41.16
CA ILE A 237 -2.95 -7.71 41.37
C ILE A 237 -2.64 -8.12 42.82
N SER A 238 -3.65 -8.44 43.63
CA SER A 238 -3.48 -8.80 45.05
C SER A 238 -2.64 -10.06 45.30
N GLY A 239 -2.31 -10.83 44.25
CA GLY A 239 -1.44 -12.01 44.30
C GLY A 239 -0.03 -11.86 43.72
N PHE A 240 0.38 -10.66 43.27
CA PHE A 240 1.72 -10.45 42.67
C PHE A 240 2.80 -9.96 43.66
N ASP A 241 2.43 -9.66 44.91
CA ASP A 241 3.35 -9.35 46.02
C ASP A 241 3.32 -10.45 47.11
N SER A 242 3.64 -11.69 46.74
CA SER A 242 4.06 -12.75 47.69
C SER A 242 5.30 -13.49 47.20
#